data_AF-A0A7Y4TTF9-F1
#
_entry.id   AF-A0A7Y4TTF9-F1
#
_cell.length_a   1.000
_cell.length_b   1.000
_cell.length_c   1.000
_cell.angle_alpha   90.00
_cell.angle_beta   90.00
_cell.angle_gamma   90.00
#
_symmetry.space_group_name_H-M   'P 1'
#
loop_
_entity.id
_entity.type
_entity.pdbx_description
1 polymer ?
#
loop_
_entity_poly.entity_id
_entity_poly.type
_entity_poly.pdbx_seq_one_letter_code
_entity_poly.pdbx_strand_id
1 'polypeptide(L)' 'MGDALKAIEKKHHLHGALKQGFLKLYGYTSDADGIRHGLMDESALTGDDAKYFLLTCTSFINYLKAKA' A
#
# COMPACT_ATOMS: atom_id res chain seq x y z
N MET A 1 7.17 3.99 -3.20
CA MET A 1 6.22 3.11 -3.91
C MET A 1 5.94 3.54 -5.36
N GLY A 2 5.93 4.85 -5.66
CA GLY A 2 5.66 5.34 -7.02
C GLY A 2 6.56 4.77 -8.11
N ASP A 3 7.88 4.73 -7.90
CA ASP A 3 8.81 4.26 -8.94
C ASP A 3 8.78 2.74 -9.14
N ALA A 4 8.52 1.98 -8.07
CA ALA A 4 8.31 0.53 -8.18
C ALA A 4 7.08 0.20 -9.03
N LEU A 5 5.96 0.92 -8.84
CA LEU A 5 4.76 0.74 -9.66
C LEU A 5 4.97 1.14 -11.12
N LYS A 6 5.76 2.18 -11.41
CA LYS A 6 6.16 2.52 -12.78
C LYS A 6 6.99 1.41 -13.43
N ALA A 7 7.90 0.78 -12.68
CA ALA A 7 8.70 -0.34 -13.18
C ALA A 7 7.83 -1.57 -13.47
N ILE A 8 6.86 -1.88 -12.59
CA ILE A 8 5.89 -2.95 -12.79
C ILE A 8 5.03 -2.69 -14.02
N GLU A 9 4.51 -1.46 -14.19
CA GLU A 9 3.70 -1.07 -15.37
C GLU A 9 4.46 -1.20 -16.69
N LYS A 10 5.77 -0.94 -16.70
CA LYS A 10 6.61 -1.13 -17.90
C LYS A 10 6.78 -2.59 -18.29
N LYS A 11 6.84 -3.49 -17.30
CA LYS A 11 7.10 -4.92 -17.51
C LYS A 11 5.80 -5.75 -17.61
N HIS A 12 4.72 -5.28 -16.99
CA HIS A 12 3.44 -5.96 -16.86
C HIS A 12 2.30 -4.97 -17.06
N HIS A 13 1.23 -5.39 -17.76
CA HIS A 13 0.04 -4.56 -17.95
C HIS A 13 -0.71 -4.41 -16.62
N LEU A 14 -0.37 -3.36 -15.87
CA LEU A 14 -1.06 -2.97 -14.65
C LEU A 14 -2.22 -2.03 -15.01
N HIS A 15 -3.44 -2.42 -14.69
CA HIS A 15 -4.61 -1.58 -14.95
C HIS A 15 -4.49 -0.23 -14.24
N GLY A 16 -4.77 0.88 -14.94
CA GLY A 16 -4.58 2.24 -14.42
C GLY A 16 -5.32 2.50 -13.11
N ALA A 17 -6.55 2.01 -12.97
CA ALA A 17 -7.32 2.12 -11.73
C ALA A 17 -6.65 1.37 -10.55
N LEU A 18 -6.07 0.19 -10.81
CA LEU A 18 -5.41 -0.62 -9.78
C LEU A 18 -4.13 0.08 -9.29
N LYS A 19 -3.35 0.65 -10.23
CA LYS A 19 -2.19 1.49 -9.91
C LYS A 19 -2.56 2.68 -9.03
N GLN A 20 -3.64 3.40 -9.38
CA GLN A 20 -4.11 4.53 -8.58
C GLN A 20 -4.54 4.08 -7.18
N GLY A 21 -5.23 2.95 -7.04
CA GLY A 21 -5.60 2.37 -5.75
C GLY A 21 -4.38 2.11 -4.86
N PHE A 22 -3.33 1.47 -5.39
CA PHE A 22 -2.09 1.26 -4.66
C PHE A 22 -1.42 2.57 -4.22
N LEU A 23 -1.36 3.57 -5.11
CA LEU A 23 -0.80 4.87 -4.77
C LEU A 23 -1.59 5.59 -3.66
N LYS A 24 -2.92 5.51 -3.70
CA LYS A 24 -3.79 6.10 -2.67
C LYS A 24 -3.65 5.40 -1.31
N LEU A 25 -3.57 4.07 -1.29
CA LEU A 25 -3.28 3.32 -0.05
C LEU A 25 -1.91 3.67 0.53
N TYR A 26 -0.89 3.78 -0.31
CA TYR A 26 0.43 4.21 0.12
C TYR A 26 0.41 5.64 0.69
N GLY A 27 -0.31 6.54 0.02
CA GLY A 27 -0.57 7.91 0.49
C GLY A 27 -1.23 7.94 1.85
N TYR A 28 -2.32 7.18 2.04
CA TYR A 28 -3.01 7.06 3.34
C TYR A 28 -2.06 6.64 4.46
N THR A 29 -1.22 5.62 4.24
CA THR A 29 -0.26 5.19 5.27
C THR A 29 0.87 6.19 5.53
N SER A 30 1.07 7.16 4.64
CA SER A 30 2.16 8.15 4.70
C SER A 30 1.68 9.57 5.04
N ASP A 31 0.38 9.78 5.24
CA ASP A 31 -0.19 11.07 5.68
C ASP A 31 -0.03 11.23 7.20
N ALA A 32 -0.15 12.44 7.74
CA ALA A 32 0.16 12.83 9.13
C ALA A 32 -0.52 11.93 10.19
N ASP A 33 -1.71 11.40 9.92
CA ASP A 33 -2.46 10.46 10.78
C ASP A 33 -2.30 8.97 10.37
N GLY A 34 -1.45 8.70 9.40
CA GLY A 34 -1.21 7.38 8.83
C GLY A 34 -0.25 6.51 9.64
N ILE A 35 -0.29 5.21 9.38
CA ILE A 35 0.41 4.13 10.12
C ILE A 35 1.95 4.33 10.20
N ARG A 36 2.55 5.18 9.38
CA ARG A 36 4.00 5.41 9.34
C ARG A 36 4.52 6.56 10.21
N HIS A 37 3.68 7.45 10.73
CA HIS A 37 4.18 8.63 11.45
C HIS A 37 4.61 8.40 12.90
N GLY A 38 4.50 7.16 13.40
CA GLY A 38 4.98 6.80 14.72
C GLY A 38 4.04 7.34 15.80
N LEU A 39 3.71 6.47 16.76
CA LEU A 39 2.83 6.77 17.89
C LEU A 39 3.51 7.74 18.88
N MET A 40 3.82 8.95 18.45
CA MET A 40 4.28 10.01 19.35
C MET A 40 3.11 10.70 20.08
N ASP A 41 1.89 10.58 19.54
CA ASP A 41 0.60 11.03 20.11
C ASP A 41 -0.41 9.87 20.23
N GLU A 42 -1.58 10.12 20.86
CA GLU A 42 -2.70 9.17 20.88
C GLU A 42 -3.09 8.77 19.44
N SER A 43 -2.74 7.55 19.07
CA SER A 43 -3.00 7.00 17.75
C SER A 43 -4.48 6.61 17.60
N ALA A 44 -5.15 7.15 16.59
CA ALA A 44 -6.48 6.70 16.17
C ALA A 44 -6.49 5.29 15.55
N LEU A 45 -5.31 4.70 15.30
CA LEU A 45 -5.18 3.36 14.74
C LEU A 45 -5.59 2.28 15.73
N THR A 46 -6.36 1.33 15.23
CA THR A 46 -6.86 0.19 15.98
C THR A 46 -6.14 -1.09 15.59
N GLY A 47 -6.37 -2.16 16.36
CA GLY A 47 -5.91 -3.50 15.98
C GLY A 47 -6.50 -3.98 14.64
N ASP A 48 -7.63 -3.42 14.20
CA ASP A 48 -8.25 -3.80 12.93
C ASP A 48 -7.53 -3.16 11.74
N ASP A 49 -7.03 -1.94 11.88
CA ASP A 49 -6.15 -1.31 10.90
C ASP A 49 -4.87 -2.14 10.69
N ALA A 50 -4.26 -2.61 11.79
CA ALA A 50 -3.08 -3.45 11.72
C ALA A 50 -3.34 -4.76 10.94
N LYS A 51 -4.46 -5.43 11.21
CA LYS A 51 -4.86 -6.65 10.49
C LYS A 51 -5.12 -6.37 9.01
N TYR A 52 -5.85 -5.30 8.71
CA TYR A 52 -6.17 -4.91 7.33
C TYR A 52 -4.90 -4.68 6.51
N PHE A 53 -3.95 -3.92 7.03
CA PHE A 53 -2.71 -3.62 6.30
C PHE A 53 -1.77 -4.82 6.20
N LEU A 54 -1.72 -5.70 7.21
CA LEU A 54 -0.99 -6.96 7.13
C LEU A 54 -1.48 -7.84 5.97
N LEU A 55 -2.80 -8.05 5.89
CA LEU A 55 -3.42 -8.85 4.84
C LEU A 55 -3.27 -8.19 3.47
N THR A 56 -3.44 -6.87 3.39
CA THR A 56 -3.30 -6.11 2.14
C THR A 56 -1.87 -6.19 1.59
N CYS A 57 -0.85 -6.03 2.45
CA CYS A 57 0.56 -6.17 2.06
C CYS A 57 0.88 -7.58 1.58
N THR A 58 0.36 -8.60 2.27
CA THR A 58 0.53 -10.01 1.90
C THR A 58 -0.05 -10.29 0.52
N SER A 59 -1.31 -9.89 0.30
CA SER A 59 -2.00 -10.05 -0.98
C SER A 59 -1.31 -9.27 -2.10
N PHE A 60 -0.84 -8.05 -1.84
CA PHE A 60 -0.11 -7.24 -2.81
C PHE A 60 1.18 -7.92 -3.28
N ILE A 61 2.00 -8.40 -2.35
CA ILE A 61 3.26 -9.10 -2.70
C ILE A 61 2.96 -10.38 -3.49
N ASN A 62 1.96 -11.16 -3.09
CA ASN A 62 1.58 -12.38 -3.79
C ASN A 62 1.06 -12.08 -5.20
N TYR A 63 0.24 -11.04 -5.37
CA TYR A 63 -0.21 -10.58 -6.68
C TYR A 63 0.97 -10.18 -7.57
N LEU A 64 1.92 -9.42 -7.03
CA LEU A 64 3.12 -9.04 -7.76
C LEU A 64 3.93 -10.27 -8.17
N LYS A 65 4.17 -11.24 -7.27
CA LYS A 65 4.88 -12.49 -7.62
C LYS A 65 4.17 -13.30 -8.70
N ALA A 66 2.84 -13.36 -8.68
CA ALA A 66 2.06 -14.08 -9.69
C ALA A 66 2.03 -13.39 -11.06
N LYS A 67 2.30 -12.07 -11.10
CA LYS A 67 2.32 -11.27 -12.32
C LYS A 67 3.72 -10.94 -12.83
N ALA A 68 4.76 -11.03 -11.99
CA ALA A 68 6.15 -10.61 -12.23
C ALA A 68 7.00 -11.57 -13.07
#